data_AF-A0AAU2HMV9-F1
#
_entry.id   AF-A0AAU2HMV9-F1
#
_cell.length_a   1.000
_cell.length_b   1.000
_cell.length_c   1.000
_cell.angle_alpha   90.00
_cell.angle_beta   90.00
_cell.angle_gamma   90.00
#
_symmetry.space_group_name_H-M   'P 1'
#
loop_
_entity.id
_entity.type
_entity.pdbx_description
1 polymer ?
#
loop_
_entity_poly.entity_id
_entity_poly.type
_entity_poly.pdbx_seq_one_letter_code
_entity_poly.pdbx_strand_id
1 'polypeptide(L)'
;MVAESDRTQWNYAPLERVGPLIFGMSVQEASIAMEACGFTSDAASDVGKFGPFGHLRTRFRAAGAPFYRNAVTAYYVGPMGLTCIAVDALTGPQVTFDGIRLIGRPPSELSAELTAYAEKTGRDIEITKGGDIGSQELGMNPRAQRAGDVVLTRLVFGRPNDWANTMFDCIPADEMLSHY
;
A
#
# COMPACT_ATOMS: atom_id res chain seq x y z
N MET A 1 16.82 8.25 -7.95
CA MET A 1 16.26 8.03 -6.61
C MET A 1 15.79 9.38 -6.11
N VAL A 2 14.57 9.50 -5.58
CA VAL A 2 14.15 10.73 -4.89
C VAL A 2 14.82 10.68 -3.52
N ALA A 3 15.44 11.78 -3.07
CA ALA A 3 16.06 11.81 -1.75
C ALA A 3 14.98 11.58 -0.68
N GLU A 4 15.33 10.92 0.42
CA GLU A 4 14.36 10.53 1.45
C GLU A 4 13.65 11.74 2.07
N SER A 5 14.36 12.87 2.21
CA SER A 5 13.84 14.17 2.66
C SER A 5 12.81 14.79 1.73
N ASP A 6 12.85 14.43 0.45
CA ASP A 6 12.05 15.05 -0.60
C ASP A 6 10.79 14.23 -0.89
N ARG A 7 10.63 13.06 -0.25
CA ARG A 7 9.44 12.23 -0.35
C ARG A 7 8.31 12.85 0.47
N THR A 8 7.12 12.91 -0.13
CA THR A 8 5.89 13.32 0.56
C THR A 8 5.66 12.46 1.79
N GLN A 9 5.35 13.09 2.92
CA GLN A 9 5.12 12.42 4.21
C GLN A 9 3.63 12.15 4.40
N TRP A 10 3.27 10.89 4.61
CA TRP A 10 1.90 10.43 4.79
C TRP A 10 1.74 9.74 6.13
N ASN A 11 0.60 9.98 6.77
CA ASN A 11 0.20 9.21 7.95
C ASN A 11 -0.69 8.05 7.54
N TYR A 12 -0.53 6.93 8.23
CA TYR A 12 -1.43 5.79 8.13
C TYR A 12 -2.38 5.75 9.33
N ALA A 13 -3.67 5.63 9.04
CA ALA A 13 -4.69 5.27 10.02
C ALA A 13 -5.21 3.87 9.67
N PRO A 14 -4.95 2.85 10.52
CA PRO A 14 -5.29 1.46 10.25
C PRO A 14 -6.71 1.27 9.73
N LEU A 15 -6.85 0.54 8.61
CA LEU A 15 -8.13 0.19 7.99
C LEU A 15 -9.01 1.38 7.57
N GLU A 16 -8.52 2.61 7.67
CA GLU A 16 -9.27 3.83 7.37
C GLU A 16 -8.64 4.58 6.19
N ARG A 17 -7.35 4.95 6.29
CA ARG A 17 -6.69 5.77 5.26
C ARG A 17 -5.17 5.59 5.20
N VAL A 18 -4.61 5.83 4.02
CA VAL A 18 -3.17 5.91 3.75
C VAL A 18 -2.90 7.26 3.08
N GLY A 19 -2.42 8.25 3.85
CA GLY A 19 -2.29 9.62 3.37
C GLY A 19 -3.63 10.21 2.89
N PRO A 20 -3.74 10.69 1.64
CA PRO A 20 -4.98 11.25 1.10
C PRO A 20 -6.00 10.17 0.67
N LEU A 21 -5.59 8.90 0.59
CA LEU A 21 -6.46 7.82 0.14
C LEU A 21 -7.24 7.22 1.31
N ILE A 22 -8.56 7.20 1.20
CA ILE A 22 -9.48 6.64 2.21
C ILE A 22 -10.11 5.39 1.62
N PHE A 23 -10.11 4.29 2.38
CA PHE A 23 -10.78 3.06 1.95
C PHE A 23 -12.28 3.30 1.75
N GLY A 24 -12.83 2.80 0.65
CA GLY A 24 -14.20 3.05 0.21
C GLY A 24 -14.33 4.12 -0.89
N MET A 25 -13.29 4.92 -1.15
CA MET A 25 -13.32 5.91 -2.22
C MET A 25 -13.58 5.28 -3.59
N SER A 26 -14.36 5.95 -4.41
CA SER A 26 -14.42 5.71 -5.85
C SER A 26 -13.10 6.06 -6.54
N VAL A 27 -12.94 5.61 -7.80
CA VAL A 27 -11.80 5.96 -8.65
C VAL A 27 -11.66 7.48 -8.79
N GLN A 28 -12.77 8.18 -8.93
CA GLN A 28 -12.84 9.63 -9.10
C GLN A 28 -12.40 10.36 -7.84
N GLU A 29 -12.94 9.99 -6.67
CA GLU A 29 -12.57 10.59 -5.39
C GLU A 29 -11.09 10.38 -5.08
N ALA A 30 -10.58 9.16 -5.28
CA ALA A 30 -9.16 8.86 -5.10
C ALA A 30 -8.27 9.66 -6.05
N SER A 31 -8.69 9.86 -7.31
CA SER A 31 -7.94 10.66 -8.29
C SER A 31 -7.88 12.12 -7.89
N ILE A 32 -9.00 12.71 -7.45
CA ILE A 32 -9.07 14.09 -6.96
C ILE A 32 -8.19 14.28 -5.72
N ALA A 33 -8.26 13.35 -4.76
CA ALA A 33 -7.48 13.42 -3.52
C ALA A 33 -5.97 13.34 -3.79
N MET A 34 -5.57 12.48 -4.73
CA MET A 34 -4.18 12.32 -5.15
C MET A 34 -3.66 13.54 -5.94
N GLU A 35 -4.48 14.11 -6.82
CA GLU A 35 -4.16 15.33 -7.57
C GLU A 35 -3.91 16.52 -6.64
N ALA A 36 -4.76 16.71 -5.63
CA ALA A 36 -4.57 17.75 -4.61
C ALA A 36 -3.26 17.61 -3.83
N CYS A 37 -2.66 16.40 -3.83
CA CYS A 37 -1.39 16.10 -3.18
C CYS A 37 -0.20 16.05 -4.15
N GLY A 38 -0.35 16.53 -5.39
CA GLY A 38 0.73 16.61 -6.38
C GLY A 38 1.02 15.27 -7.08
N PHE A 39 0.06 14.36 -7.14
CA PHE A 39 0.15 13.14 -7.92
C PHE A 39 -0.73 13.21 -9.17
N THR A 40 -0.41 12.42 -10.18
CA THR A 40 -1.23 12.24 -11.38
C THR A 40 -1.50 10.75 -11.57
N SER A 41 -2.70 10.42 -12.07
CA SER A 41 -3.14 9.04 -12.28
C SER A 41 -3.09 8.62 -13.73
N ASP A 42 -2.91 7.30 -13.94
CA ASP A 42 -3.32 6.65 -15.17
C ASP A 42 -4.86 6.50 -15.21
N ALA A 43 -5.42 6.26 -16.39
CA ALA A 43 -6.81 5.80 -16.49
C ALA A 43 -6.99 4.48 -15.73
N ALA A 44 -8.13 4.31 -15.06
CA ALA A 44 -8.44 3.06 -14.38
C ALA A 44 -8.49 1.91 -15.39
N SER A 45 -7.79 0.82 -15.07
CA SER A 45 -7.72 -0.38 -15.89
C SER A 45 -8.39 -1.55 -15.17
N ASP A 46 -9.15 -2.37 -15.90
CA ASP A 46 -9.66 -3.65 -15.40
C ASP A 46 -8.50 -4.62 -15.14
N VAL A 47 -8.48 -5.24 -13.97
CA VAL A 47 -7.46 -6.23 -13.57
C VAL A 47 -8.07 -7.60 -13.26
N GLY A 48 -9.36 -7.78 -13.59
CA GLY A 48 -10.09 -9.03 -13.46
C GLY A 48 -11.36 -8.90 -12.63
N LYS A 49 -11.82 -10.04 -12.12
CA LYS A 49 -12.99 -10.15 -11.26
C LYS A 49 -12.64 -11.00 -10.04
N PHE A 50 -13.28 -10.70 -8.92
CA PHE A 50 -13.26 -11.57 -7.75
C PHE A 50 -14.72 -11.84 -7.35
N GLY A 51 -15.19 -13.05 -7.66
CA GLY A 51 -16.62 -13.36 -7.66
C GLY A 51 -17.39 -12.52 -8.68
N PRO A 52 -18.53 -11.90 -8.31
CA PRO A 52 -19.36 -11.14 -9.24
C PRO A 52 -18.83 -9.72 -9.51
N PHE A 53 -17.87 -9.23 -8.73
CA PHE A 53 -17.45 -7.83 -8.76
C PHE A 53 -16.22 -7.62 -9.65
N GLY A 54 -16.27 -6.58 -10.47
CA GLY A 54 -15.13 -6.13 -11.26
C GLY A 54 -14.07 -5.47 -10.38
N HIS A 55 -12.80 -5.74 -10.71
CA HIS A 55 -11.65 -5.15 -10.06
C HIS A 55 -11.02 -4.12 -10.98
N LEU A 56 -10.85 -2.91 -10.46
CA LEU A 56 -10.17 -1.83 -11.16
C LEU A 56 -8.85 -1.52 -10.46
N ARG A 57 -7.92 -0.98 -11.22
CA ARG A 57 -6.64 -0.48 -10.71
C ARG A 57 -6.37 0.90 -11.28
N THR A 58 -5.89 1.78 -10.41
CA THR A 58 -5.30 3.06 -10.79
C THR A 58 -3.86 3.13 -10.28
N ARG A 59 -2.97 3.66 -11.10
CA ARG A 59 -1.57 3.91 -10.72
C ARG A 59 -1.35 5.41 -10.61
N PHE A 60 -0.70 5.82 -9.54
CA PHE A 60 -0.38 7.20 -9.25
C PHE A 60 1.13 7.39 -9.27
N ARG A 61 1.55 8.50 -9.86
CA ARG A 61 2.96 8.96 -9.87
C ARG A 61 3.01 10.41 -9.44
N ALA A 62 4.14 10.86 -8.91
CA ALA A 62 4.34 12.28 -8.64
C ALA A 62 4.17 13.10 -9.94
N ALA A 63 3.59 14.28 -9.85
CA ALA A 63 3.44 15.18 -11.00
C ALA A 63 4.82 15.48 -11.62
N GLY A 64 4.91 15.35 -12.95
CA GLY A 64 6.18 15.49 -13.69
C GLY A 64 7.12 14.28 -13.65
N ALA A 65 6.80 13.22 -12.89
CA ALA A 65 7.58 11.98 -12.94
C ALA A 65 7.35 11.21 -14.26
N PRO A 66 8.36 10.46 -14.75
CA PRO A 66 8.19 9.58 -15.90
C PRO A 66 7.06 8.56 -15.72
N PHE A 67 6.39 8.19 -16.81
CA PHE A 67 5.20 7.31 -16.77
C PHE A 67 5.45 5.94 -16.11
N TYR A 68 6.68 5.43 -16.15
CA TYR A 68 7.05 4.15 -15.57
C TYR A 68 7.36 4.21 -14.06
N ARG A 69 7.43 5.41 -13.46
CA ARG A 69 7.68 5.58 -12.01
C ARG A 69 6.36 5.60 -11.23
N ASN A 70 5.78 4.42 -11.06
CA ASN A 70 4.64 4.25 -10.17
C ASN A 70 5.06 4.55 -8.72
N ALA A 71 4.27 5.33 -8.00
CA ALA A 71 4.50 5.66 -6.59
C ALA A 71 3.48 4.95 -5.69
N VAL A 72 2.22 4.90 -6.12
CA VAL A 72 1.12 4.27 -5.39
C VAL A 72 0.21 3.57 -6.38
N THR A 73 -0.17 2.33 -6.09
CA THR A 73 -1.21 1.61 -6.81
C THR A 73 -2.44 1.51 -5.92
N ALA A 74 -3.61 1.87 -6.44
CA ALA A 74 -4.90 1.72 -5.78
C ALA A 74 -5.74 0.67 -6.51
N TYR A 75 -6.40 -0.17 -5.73
CA TYR A 75 -7.24 -1.25 -6.21
C TYR A 75 -8.65 -1.10 -5.68
N TYR A 76 -9.61 -1.25 -6.59
CA TYR A 76 -11.02 -1.00 -6.32
C TYR A 76 -11.83 -2.25 -6.63
N VAL A 77 -12.84 -2.52 -5.81
CA VAL A 77 -13.76 -3.63 -6.03
C VAL A 77 -15.18 -3.08 -6.07
N GLY A 78 -15.86 -3.26 -7.21
CA GLY A 78 -17.26 -2.92 -7.46
C GLY A 78 -17.92 -1.95 -6.45
N PRO A 79 -18.97 -2.36 -5.71
CA PRO A 79 -19.70 -1.48 -4.80
C PRO A 79 -18.89 -1.05 -3.56
N MET A 80 -17.72 -1.63 -3.31
CA MET A 80 -16.91 -1.39 -2.12
C MET A 80 -15.90 -0.25 -2.29
N GLY A 81 -15.65 0.21 -3.53
CA GLY A 81 -14.67 1.25 -3.81
C GLY A 81 -13.25 0.78 -3.54
N LEU A 82 -12.39 1.68 -3.05
CA LEU A 82 -10.98 1.44 -2.74
C LEU A 82 -10.83 0.43 -1.59
N THR A 83 -10.23 -0.73 -1.85
CA THR A 83 -10.05 -1.80 -0.86
C THR A 83 -8.60 -2.12 -0.56
N CYS A 84 -7.68 -1.78 -1.47
CA CYS A 84 -6.26 -2.08 -1.34
C CYS A 84 -5.40 -0.96 -1.94
N ILE A 85 -4.31 -0.63 -1.23
CA ILE A 85 -3.38 0.43 -1.58
C ILE A 85 -1.96 -0.13 -1.44
N ALA A 86 -1.20 -0.14 -2.52
CA ALA A 86 0.22 -0.51 -2.49
C ALA A 86 1.10 0.72 -2.69
N VAL A 87 2.10 0.89 -1.83
CA VAL A 87 3.01 2.04 -1.85
C VAL A 87 4.41 1.57 -2.20
N ASP A 88 4.98 2.11 -3.28
CA ASP A 88 6.29 1.72 -3.79
C ASP A 88 7.43 2.06 -2.80
N ALA A 89 8.37 1.13 -2.63
CA ALA A 89 9.47 1.29 -1.67
C ALA A 89 10.38 2.49 -1.97
N LEU A 90 10.57 2.82 -3.25
CA LEU A 90 11.56 3.78 -3.75
C LEU A 90 10.93 5.12 -4.15
N THR A 91 9.80 5.08 -4.84
CA THR A 91 9.13 6.25 -5.44
C THR A 91 7.86 6.66 -4.72
N GLY A 92 7.36 5.82 -3.83
CA GLY A 92 6.17 6.12 -3.03
C GLY A 92 6.39 7.28 -2.04
N PRO A 93 5.33 7.80 -1.42
CA PRO A 93 5.45 8.60 -0.21
C PRO A 93 6.10 7.83 0.94
N GLN A 94 6.63 8.54 1.93
CA GLN A 94 7.02 7.97 3.22
C GLN A 94 5.78 7.85 4.10
N VAL A 95 5.40 6.62 4.45
CA VAL A 95 4.22 6.37 5.29
C VAL A 95 4.65 6.06 6.71
N THR A 96 4.07 6.75 7.67
CA THR A 96 4.32 6.56 9.10
C THR A 96 3.09 6.07 9.86
N PHE A 97 3.30 5.17 10.82
CA PHE A 97 2.29 4.69 11.75
C PHE A 97 2.88 4.65 13.17
N ASP A 98 2.28 5.39 14.10
CA ASP A 98 2.72 5.48 15.50
C ASP A 98 4.25 5.74 15.66
N GLY A 99 4.78 6.64 14.83
CA GLY A 99 6.20 6.99 14.78
C GLY A 99 7.08 6.03 13.97
N ILE A 100 6.56 4.87 13.57
CA ILE A 100 7.29 3.87 12.76
C ILE A 100 7.21 4.27 11.30
N ARG A 101 8.37 4.45 10.65
CA ARG A 101 8.46 4.60 9.19
C ARG A 101 8.28 3.23 8.53
N LEU A 102 7.33 3.11 7.61
CA LEU A 102 6.94 1.83 7.00
C LEU A 102 7.57 1.59 5.63
N ILE A 103 7.88 2.64 4.87
CA ILE A 103 8.29 2.52 3.46
C ILE A 103 9.80 2.72 3.29
N GLY A 104 10.40 1.97 2.37
CA GLY A 104 11.77 2.20 1.92
C GLY A 104 12.82 1.87 2.98
N ARG A 105 12.54 0.87 3.83
CA ARG A 105 13.47 0.38 4.86
C ARG A 105 14.01 -0.99 4.50
N PRO A 106 15.17 -1.41 5.01
CA PRO A 106 15.56 -2.81 4.97
C PRO A 106 14.47 -3.68 5.62
N PRO A 107 14.07 -4.81 5.00
CA PRO A 107 13.04 -5.70 5.54
C PRO A 107 13.28 -6.15 6.98
N SER A 108 14.54 -6.44 7.33
CA SER A 108 14.93 -6.85 8.69
C SER A 108 14.73 -5.75 9.72
N GLU A 109 14.99 -4.49 9.37
CA GLU A 109 14.82 -3.36 10.29
C GLU A 109 13.35 -3.06 10.56
N LEU A 110 12.52 -3.05 9.51
CA LEU A 110 11.09 -2.84 9.69
C LEU A 110 10.47 -3.99 10.48
N SER A 111 10.84 -5.24 10.16
CA SER A 111 10.36 -6.41 10.88
C SER A 111 10.67 -6.35 12.37
N ALA A 112 11.91 -5.98 12.74
CA ALA A 112 12.31 -5.83 14.13
C ALA A 112 11.49 -4.76 14.87
N GLU A 113 11.23 -3.62 14.23
CA GLU A 113 10.47 -2.53 14.84
C GLU A 113 8.98 -2.85 14.97
N LEU A 114 8.38 -3.53 13.98
CA LEU A 114 7.00 -4.01 14.06
C LEU A 114 6.83 -5.11 15.12
N THR A 115 7.82 -6.00 15.27
CA THR A 115 7.84 -6.97 16.38
C THR A 115 7.86 -6.27 17.73
N ALA A 116 8.78 -5.32 17.94
CA ALA A 116 8.87 -4.56 19.18
C ALA A 116 7.58 -3.76 19.47
N TYR A 117 6.94 -3.23 18.43
CA TYR A 117 5.65 -2.57 18.52
C TYR A 117 4.53 -3.52 18.98
N ALA A 118 4.44 -4.69 18.36
CA ALA A 118 3.44 -5.70 18.68
C ALA A 118 3.59 -6.15 20.14
N GLU A 119 4.82 -6.45 20.58
CA GLU A 119 5.12 -6.79 21.97
C GLU A 119 4.72 -5.67 22.94
N LYS A 120 5.10 -4.43 22.65
CA LYS A 120 4.78 -3.26 23.49
C LYS A 120 3.28 -3.01 23.61
N THR A 121 2.52 -3.31 22.56
CA THR A 121 1.08 -3.05 22.51
C THR A 121 0.22 -4.27 22.79
N GLY A 122 0.83 -5.42 23.09
CA GLY A 122 0.13 -6.68 23.37
C GLY A 122 -0.61 -7.25 22.15
N ARG A 123 -0.10 -6.97 20.93
CA ARG A 123 -0.66 -7.47 19.67
C ARG A 123 0.06 -8.73 19.20
N ASP A 124 -0.67 -9.53 18.44
CA ASP A 124 -0.11 -10.73 17.81
C ASP A 124 0.82 -10.36 16.65
N ILE A 125 1.86 -11.18 16.49
CA ILE A 125 2.80 -11.09 15.37
C ILE A 125 2.31 -12.02 14.26
N GLU A 126 2.17 -11.49 13.05
CA GLU A 126 1.86 -12.28 11.87
C GLU A 126 3.04 -12.31 10.91
N ILE A 127 3.36 -13.51 10.40
CA ILE A 127 4.38 -13.68 9.37
C ILE A 127 3.65 -13.76 8.03
N THR A 128 3.97 -12.81 7.15
CA THR A 128 3.42 -12.76 5.79
C THR A 128 3.96 -13.91 4.95
N LYS A 129 3.34 -14.17 3.78
CA LYS A 129 3.89 -15.13 2.81
C LYS A 129 5.29 -14.77 2.31
N GLY A 130 5.68 -13.49 2.42
CA GLY A 130 7.03 -13.03 2.06
C GLY A 130 8.08 -13.23 3.15
N GLY A 131 7.67 -13.67 4.35
CA GLY A 131 8.54 -13.81 5.52
C GLY A 131 8.70 -12.52 6.34
N ASP A 132 8.06 -11.43 5.94
CA ASP A 132 8.04 -10.16 6.67
C ASP A 132 6.98 -10.16 7.79
N ILE A 133 7.15 -9.30 8.80
CA ILE A 133 6.15 -9.10 9.87
C ILE A 133 5.01 -8.19 9.39
N GLY A 134 3.78 -8.71 9.35
CA GLY A 134 2.56 -7.99 8.97
C GLY A 134 1.53 -7.94 10.10
N SER A 135 0.32 -7.50 9.78
CA SER A 135 -0.81 -7.50 10.72
C SER A 135 -2.16 -7.44 10.00
N GLN A 136 -3.03 -8.41 10.23
CA GLN A 136 -4.44 -8.36 9.79
C GLN A 136 -5.17 -7.21 10.47
N GLU A 137 -4.99 -7.08 11.79
CA GLU A 137 -5.67 -6.06 12.61
C GLU A 137 -5.36 -4.65 12.11
N LEU A 138 -4.10 -4.41 11.70
CA LEU A 138 -3.68 -3.12 11.18
C LEU A 138 -3.81 -3.01 9.65
N GLY A 139 -4.21 -4.08 8.96
CA GLY A 139 -4.32 -4.12 7.50
C GLY A 139 -2.98 -3.89 6.78
N MET A 140 -1.87 -4.38 7.33
CA MET A 140 -0.52 -4.18 6.80
C MET A 140 0.07 -5.49 6.29
N ASN A 141 0.53 -5.49 5.04
CA ASN A 141 1.35 -6.54 4.45
C ASN A 141 2.62 -5.93 3.86
N PRO A 142 3.69 -5.85 4.66
CA PRO A 142 5.00 -5.46 4.16
C PRO A 142 5.52 -6.48 3.15
N ARG A 143 6.22 -6.00 2.13
CA ARG A 143 6.86 -6.86 1.13
C ARG A 143 8.24 -6.33 0.76
N ALA A 144 9.20 -7.23 0.68
CA ALA A 144 10.48 -6.96 0.05
C ALA A 144 10.30 -6.59 -1.45
N GLN A 145 10.99 -5.53 -1.88
CA GLN A 145 11.06 -5.06 -3.26
C GLN A 145 12.52 -4.76 -3.61
N ARG A 146 12.99 -5.25 -4.76
CA ARG A 146 14.35 -4.94 -5.23
C ARG A 146 14.40 -3.51 -5.76
N ALA A 147 15.39 -2.75 -5.32
CA ALA A 147 15.62 -1.37 -5.75
C ALA A 147 17.10 -1.21 -6.14
N GLY A 148 17.44 -1.64 -7.35
CA GLY A 148 18.83 -1.75 -7.79
C GLY A 148 19.55 -2.84 -7.00
N ASP A 149 20.63 -2.48 -6.31
CA ASP A 149 21.44 -3.44 -5.55
C ASP A 149 20.98 -3.64 -4.10
N VAL A 150 19.96 -2.89 -3.66
CA VAL A 150 19.38 -3.02 -2.33
C VAL A 150 17.99 -3.64 -2.38
N VAL A 151 17.57 -4.23 -1.26
CA VAL A 151 16.19 -4.67 -1.04
C VAL A 151 15.57 -3.75 -0.01
N LEU A 152 14.42 -3.17 -0.36
CA LEU A 152 13.68 -2.24 0.48
C LEU A 152 12.24 -2.72 0.64
N THR A 153 11.59 -2.27 1.70
CA THR A 153 10.22 -2.64 1.98
C THR A 153 9.23 -1.69 1.31
N ARG A 154 8.36 -2.25 0.48
CA ARG A 154 7.07 -1.64 0.08
C ARG A 154 6.00 -2.12 1.06
N LEU A 155 4.89 -1.40 1.19
CA LEU A 155 3.72 -1.92 1.92
C LEU A 155 2.52 -2.03 1.00
N VAL A 156 1.75 -3.10 1.23
CA VAL A 156 0.38 -3.24 0.76
C VAL A 156 -0.53 -3.09 1.96
N PHE A 157 -1.45 -2.13 1.87
CA PHE A 157 -2.48 -1.88 2.87
C PHE A 157 -3.81 -2.42 2.34
N GLY A 158 -4.53 -3.17 3.17
CA GLY A 158 -5.82 -3.74 2.81
C GLY A 158 -6.85 -3.50 3.90
N ARG A 159 -8.09 -3.23 3.49
CA ARG A 159 -9.23 -3.17 4.41
C ARG A 159 -10.16 -4.36 4.16
N PRO A 160 -10.20 -5.35 5.07
CA PRO A 160 -11.22 -6.39 5.05
C PRO A 160 -12.63 -5.79 5.03
N ASN A 161 -13.55 -6.47 4.39
CA ASN A 161 -14.93 -6.03 4.21
C ASN A 161 -15.85 -7.25 4.06
N ASP A 162 -17.14 -7.02 3.81
CA ASP A 162 -18.16 -8.08 3.72
C ASP A 162 -17.86 -9.18 2.68
N TRP A 163 -16.91 -8.95 1.77
CA TRP A 163 -16.50 -9.91 0.74
C TRP A 163 -15.06 -10.43 0.93
N ALA A 164 -14.19 -9.65 1.57
CA ALA A 164 -12.80 -9.98 1.84
C ALA A 164 -12.60 -10.18 3.36
N ASN A 165 -12.55 -11.44 3.80
CA ASN A 165 -12.49 -11.81 5.23
C ASN A 165 -11.17 -11.41 5.89
N THR A 166 -10.08 -11.44 5.11
CA THR A 166 -8.74 -11.10 5.56
C THR A 166 -8.16 -10.01 4.67
N MET A 167 -7.11 -9.33 5.14
CA MET A 167 -6.45 -8.31 4.33
C MET A 167 -5.78 -8.94 3.10
N PHE A 168 -5.42 -10.23 3.16
CA PHE A 168 -4.90 -10.97 2.01
C PHE A 168 -5.95 -11.19 0.91
N ASP A 169 -7.23 -11.30 1.28
CA ASP A 169 -8.33 -11.39 0.31
C ASP A 169 -8.57 -10.06 -0.42
N CYS A 170 -8.08 -8.94 0.14
CA CYS A 170 -8.12 -7.64 -0.50
C CYS A 170 -7.03 -7.45 -1.56
N ILE A 171 -5.97 -8.27 -1.56
CA ILE A 171 -4.84 -8.10 -2.48
C ILE A 171 -5.14 -8.81 -3.80
N PRO A 172 -5.24 -8.08 -4.92
CA PRO A 172 -5.54 -8.72 -6.20
C PRO A 172 -4.37 -9.61 -6.67
N ALA A 173 -4.70 -10.59 -7.52
CA ALA A 173 -3.72 -11.57 -7.99
C ALA A 173 -2.52 -10.93 -8.71
N ASP A 174 -2.74 -9.82 -9.44
CA ASP A 174 -1.65 -9.09 -10.10
C ASP A 174 -0.63 -8.57 -9.07
N GLU A 175 -1.08 -7.99 -7.97
CA GLU A 175 -0.22 -7.51 -6.89
C GLU A 175 0.43 -8.67 -6.13
N MET A 176 -0.31 -9.76 -5.86
CA MET A 176 0.24 -10.95 -5.19
C MET A 176 1.40 -11.58 -5.97
N LEU A 177 1.24 -11.71 -7.29
CA LEU A 177 2.18 -12.35 -8.20
C LEU A 177 3.24 -11.39 -8.77
N SER A 178 3.13 -10.08 -8.52
CA SER A 178 4.11 -9.12 -9.01
C SER A 178 5.46 -9.38 -8.35
N HIS A 179 6.45 -9.69 -9.19
CA HIS A 179 7.86 -9.72 -8.82
C HIS A 179 8.45 -8.34 -9.10
N TYR A 180 8.86 -7.63 -8.05
CA TYR A 180 9.43 -6.28 -8.14
C TYR A 180 10.92 -6.27 -7.81
#